data_AF-A0A927V832-F1
#
_entry.id   AF-A0A927V832-F1
#
_cell.length_a   1.000
_cell.length_b   1.000
_cell.length_c   1.000
_cell.angle_alpha   90.00
_cell.angle_beta   90.00
_cell.angle_gamma   90.00
#
_symmetry.space_group_name_H-M   'P 1'
#
loop_
_entity.id
_entity.type
_entity.pdbx_description
1 polymer ?
#
loop_
_entity_poly.entity_id
_entity_poly.type
_entity_poly.pdbx_seq_one_letter_code
_entity_poly.pdbx_strand_id
1 'polypeptide(L)'
;MDFKTAERNASLLLSVGDIHRLEIYLASLPKMNKNLVIIQNLIAVFKEEAANNAPVTVFNYSLDFKKLVEHYMKTKLLLRRFDFDLPEEYQEEFYDYCVETGVSGYFMAHLLKKNIFNPEKVYAKVEELFRKREGATV
;
A
#
# COMPACT_ATOMS: atom_id res chain seq x y z
N MET A 1 -1.74 13.51 23.93
CA MET A 1 -2.06 12.12 23.56
C MET A 1 -0.78 11.47 23.06
N ASP A 2 -0.38 10.34 23.65
CA ASP A 2 0.79 9.59 23.19
C ASP A 2 0.47 8.76 21.93
N PHE A 3 1.52 8.25 21.27
CA PHE A 3 1.36 7.49 20.03
C PHE A 3 0.67 6.13 20.21
N LYS A 4 0.83 5.45 21.34
CA LYS A 4 0.18 4.14 21.58
C LYS A 4 -1.33 4.31 21.70
N THR A 5 -1.76 5.36 22.41
CA THR A 5 -3.17 5.72 22.52
C THR A 5 -3.74 6.08 21.14
N ALA A 6 -2.98 6.82 20.33
CA ALA A 6 -3.42 7.20 19.00
C ALA A 6 -3.58 6.00 18.04
N GLU A 7 -2.59 5.10 18.02
CA GLU A 7 -2.68 3.85 17.26
C GLU A 7 -3.83 2.95 17.72
N ARG A 8 -4.08 2.87 19.04
CA ARG A 8 -5.21 2.09 19.57
C ARG A 8 -6.54 2.62 19.06
N ASN A 9 -6.74 3.93 19.09
CA ASN A 9 -7.98 4.54 18.61
C ASN A 9 -8.15 4.37 17.10
N ALA A 10 -7.08 4.53 16.32
CA ALA A 10 -7.09 4.25 14.88
C ALA A 10 -7.43 2.78 14.60
N SER A 11 -6.86 1.85 15.36
CA SER A 11 -7.15 0.41 15.25
C SER A 11 -8.61 0.08 15.54
N LEU A 12 -9.23 0.72 16.55
CA LEU A 12 -10.65 0.54 16.86
C LEU A 12 -11.57 1.05 15.73
N LEU A 13 -11.22 2.16 15.09
CA LEU A 13 -11.99 2.70 13.96
C LEU A 13 -11.85 1.82 12.71
N LEU A 14 -10.64 1.29 12.46
CA LEU A 14 -10.40 0.32 11.39
C LEU A 14 -11.17 -0.98 11.60
N SER A 15 -11.19 -1.53 12.81
CA SER A 15 -11.81 -2.84 13.07
C SER A 15 -13.32 -2.85 12.88
N VAL A 16 -13.98 -1.69 12.99
CA VAL A 16 -15.41 -1.52 12.69
C VAL A 16 -15.67 -1.03 11.25
N GLY A 17 -14.62 -0.87 10.44
CA GLY A 17 -14.72 -0.42 9.05
C GLY A 17 -15.08 1.06 8.87
N ASP A 18 -14.96 1.90 9.90
CA ASP A 18 -15.36 3.31 9.85
C ASP A 18 -14.20 4.19 9.32
N ILE A 19 -13.94 4.06 8.02
CA ILE A 19 -12.85 4.75 7.32
C ILE A 19 -13.03 6.27 7.35
N HIS A 20 -14.28 6.75 7.30
CA HIS A 20 -14.56 8.19 7.34
C HIS A 20 -14.21 8.81 8.69
N ARG A 21 -14.65 8.20 9.80
CA ARG A 21 -14.26 8.69 11.14
C ARG A 21 -12.76 8.54 11.39
N LEU A 22 -12.14 7.49 10.85
CA LEU A 22 -10.69 7.33 10.91
C LEU A 22 -9.96 8.49 10.22
N GLU A 23 -10.40 8.90 9.02
CA GLU A 23 -9.84 10.06 8.31
C GLU A 23 -9.93 11.34 9.16
N ILE A 24 -11.11 11.63 9.70
CA ILE A 24 -11.34 12.80 10.56
C ILE A 24 -10.45 12.74 11.81
N TYR A 25 -10.37 11.56 12.44
CA TYR A 25 -9.56 11.34 13.62
C TYR A 25 -8.08 11.63 13.32
N LEU A 26 -7.52 11.04 12.26
CA LEU A 26 -6.12 11.25 11.87
C LEU A 26 -5.84 12.72 11.55
N ALA A 27 -6.75 13.41 10.88
CA ALA A 27 -6.63 14.84 10.57
C ALA A 27 -6.63 15.74 11.82
N SER A 28 -7.26 15.29 12.92
CA SER A 28 -7.29 16.01 14.20
C SER A 28 -6.02 15.83 15.05
N LEU A 29 -5.14 14.88 14.70
CA LEU A 29 -3.95 14.60 15.47
C LEU A 29 -2.90 15.71 15.30
N PRO A 30 -2.39 16.31 16.39
CA PRO A 30 -1.37 17.37 16.28
C PRO A 30 -0.02 16.82 15.78
N LYS A 31 0.23 15.53 15.97
CA LYS A 31 1.41 14.80 15.49
C LYS A 31 1.04 13.36 15.17
N MET A 32 1.65 12.81 14.12
CA MET A 32 1.52 11.41 13.73
C MET A 32 2.88 10.73 13.76
N ASN A 33 2.89 9.45 14.14
CA ASN A 33 4.05 8.59 13.92
C ASN A 33 3.97 7.95 12.53
N LYS A 34 5.00 7.16 12.17
CA LYS A 34 5.09 6.53 10.85
C LYS A 34 3.91 5.61 10.53
N ASN A 35 3.42 4.86 11.50
CA ASN A 35 2.32 3.91 11.31
C ASN A 35 1.00 4.63 11.00
N LEU A 36 0.71 5.72 11.72
CA LEU A 36 -0.48 6.53 11.47
C LEU A 36 -0.43 7.22 10.09
N VAL A 37 0.75 7.68 9.67
CA VAL A 37 0.96 8.22 8.32
C VAL A 37 0.74 7.15 7.25
N ILE A 38 1.15 5.90 7.50
CA ILE A 38 0.88 4.79 6.59
C ILE A 38 -0.63 4.56 6.45
N ILE A 39 -1.38 4.51 7.54
CA ILE A 39 -2.84 4.39 7.48
C ILE A 39 -3.46 5.56 6.72
N GLN A 40 -2.99 6.78 6.95
CA GLN A 40 -3.46 7.95 6.19
C GLN A 40 -3.21 7.80 4.67
N ASN A 41 -2.07 7.25 4.27
CA ASN A 41 -1.79 6.98 2.86
C ASN A 41 -2.71 5.90 2.29
N LEU A 42 -3.02 4.84 3.04
CA LEU A 42 -3.98 3.82 2.61
C LEU A 42 -5.39 4.39 2.45
N ILE A 43 -5.81 5.33 3.30
CA ILE A 43 -7.07 6.08 3.13
C ILE A 43 -7.03 6.92 1.85
N ALA A 44 -5.90 7.55 1.53
CA ALA A 44 -5.77 8.28 0.27
C ALA A 44 -5.94 7.36 -0.95
N VAL A 45 -5.35 6.16 -0.93
CA VAL A 45 -5.55 5.14 -1.97
C VAL A 45 -7.03 4.72 -2.05
N PHE A 46 -7.68 4.45 -0.92
CA PHE A 46 -9.11 4.12 -0.85
C PHE A 46 -9.97 5.18 -1.55
N LYS A 47 -9.67 6.47 -1.30
CA LYS A 47 -10.40 7.58 -1.92
C LYS A 47 -10.11 7.71 -3.41
N GLU A 48 -8.88 7.45 -3.85
CA GLU A 48 -8.52 7.44 -5.27
C GLU A 48 -9.23 6.28 -6.00
N GLU A 49 -9.28 5.08 -5.41
CA GLU A 49 -10.04 3.95 -5.96
C GLU A 49 -11.52 4.29 -6.13
N ALA A 50 -12.14 4.80 -5.05
CA ALA A 50 -13.56 5.19 -5.05
C ALA A 50 -13.86 6.32 -6.04
N ALA A 51 -13.01 7.35 -6.10
CA ALA A 51 -13.22 8.50 -6.99
C ALA A 51 -13.13 8.14 -8.48
N ASN A 52 -12.40 7.08 -8.82
CA ASN A 52 -12.25 6.62 -10.20
C ASN A 52 -13.18 5.44 -10.55
N ASN A 53 -14.17 5.13 -9.71
CA ASN A 53 -15.05 3.95 -9.86
C ASN A 53 -14.28 2.62 -10.00
N ALA A 54 -13.08 2.54 -9.42
CA ALA A 54 -12.32 1.31 -9.37
C ALA A 54 -12.81 0.44 -8.20
N PRO A 55 -12.58 -0.89 -8.27
CA PRO A 55 -12.79 -1.75 -7.12
C PRO A 55 -11.98 -1.26 -5.92
N VAL A 56 -12.66 -1.00 -4.80
CA VAL A 56 -12.02 -0.59 -3.55
C VAL A 56 -11.44 -1.82 -2.88
N THR A 57 -10.11 -1.92 -2.88
CA THR A 57 -9.41 -3.16 -2.52
C THR A 57 -8.33 -2.97 -1.48
N VAL A 58 -7.89 -1.74 -1.22
CA VAL A 58 -6.80 -1.44 -0.28
C VAL A 58 -7.03 -1.95 1.15
N PHE A 59 -8.28 -2.13 1.57
CA PHE A 59 -8.65 -2.69 2.89
C PHE A 59 -9.19 -4.12 2.82
N ASN A 60 -9.26 -4.76 1.65
CA ASN A 60 -9.70 -6.16 1.52
C ASN A 60 -8.68 -7.14 2.11
N TYR A 61 -7.39 -6.78 2.11
CA TYR A 61 -6.34 -7.59 2.71
C TYR A 61 -6.54 -7.78 4.22
N SER A 62 -6.92 -6.73 4.94
CA SER A 62 -7.08 -6.74 6.39
C SER A 62 -7.73 -5.45 6.91
N LEU A 63 -8.45 -5.54 8.03
CA LEU A 63 -8.82 -4.38 8.86
C LEU A 63 -7.98 -4.28 10.15
N ASP A 64 -7.04 -5.20 10.37
CA ASP A 64 -6.06 -5.10 11.45
C ASP A 64 -5.00 -4.04 11.13
N PHE A 65 -4.83 -3.09 12.05
CA PHE A 65 -3.91 -1.96 11.93
C PHE A 65 -2.46 -2.40 11.66
N LYS A 66 -1.96 -3.40 12.39
CA LYS A 66 -0.56 -3.83 12.27
C LYS A 66 -0.34 -4.55 10.94
N LYS A 67 -1.25 -5.43 10.54
CA LYS A 67 -1.19 -6.11 9.25
C LYS A 67 -1.21 -5.14 8.08
N LEU A 68 -2.02 -4.08 8.14
CA LEU A 68 -2.05 -3.04 7.10
C LEU A 68 -0.73 -2.26 7.03
N VAL A 69 -0.14 -1.93 8.18
CA VAL A 69 1.17 -1.28 8.24
C VAL A 69 2.26 -2.19 7.65
N GLU A 70 2.27 -3.46 8.04
CA GLU A 70 3.21 -4.47 7.52
C GLU A 70 3.03 -4.68 6.01
N HIS A 71 1.80 -4.77 5.53
CA HIS A 71 1.48 -4.89 4.11
C HIS A 71 1.99 -3.71 3.29
N TYR A 72 1.76 -2.48 3.77
CA TYR A 72 2.30 -1.29 3.13
C TYR A 72 3.83 -1.29 3.10
N MET A 73 4.47 -1.62 4.22
CA MET A 73 5.92 -1.65 4.30
C MET A 73 6.51 -2.73 3.40
N LYS A 74 5.93 -3.93 3.37
CA LYS A 74 6.38 -5.04 2.52
C LYS A 74 6.24 -4.67 1.04
N THR A 75 5.07 -4.20 0.62
CA THR A 75 4.84 -3.75 -0.78
C THR A 75 5.84 -2.68 -1.20
N LYS A 76 6.06 -1.67 -0.33
CA LYS A 76 7.04 -0.62 -0.57
C LYS A 76 8.46 -1.16 -0.72
N LEU A 77 8.88 -2.06 0.17
CA LEU A 77 10.25 -2.61 0.15
C LEU A 77 10.48 -3.49 -1.09
N LEU A 78 9.50 -4.31 -1.48
CA LEU A 78 9.55 -5.11 -2.69
C LEU A 78 9.66 -4.21 -3.93
N LEU A 79 8.86 -3.15 -4.01
CA LEU A 79 8.91 -2.20 -5.11
C LEU A 79 10.27 -1.46 -5.20
N ARG A 80 10.92 -1.19 -4.06
CA ARG A 80 12.26 -0.58 -4.05
C ARG A 80 13.36 -1.49 -4.60
N ARG A 81 13.15 -2.81 -4.69
CA ARG A 81 14.14 -3.72 -5.27
C ARG A 81 14.42 -3.41 -6.75
N PHE A 82 13.41 -2.93 -7.46
CA PHE A 82 13.53 -2.47 -8.85
C PHE A 82 14.33 -1.16 -8.95
N ASP A 83 14.17 -0.26 -7.98
CA ASP A 83 14.90 1.02 -7.93
C ASP A 83 16.40 0.78 -7.73
N PHE A 84 16.75 -0.23 -6.93
CA PHE A 84 18.12 -0.66 -6.65
C PHE A 84 18.70 -1.65 -7.68
N ASP A 85 17.97 -1.97 -8.75
CA ASP A 85 18.41 -2.94 -9.77
C ASP A 85 18.84 -4.29 -9.18
N LEU A 86 18.15 -4.78 -8.15
CA LEU A 86 18.44 -6.11 -7.61
C LEU A 86 18.23 -7.19 -8.69
N PRO A 87 18.90 -8.35 -8.60
CA PRO A 87 18.69 -9.46 -9.55
C PRO A 87 17.21 -9.88 -9.69
N GLU A 88 16.83 -10.37 -10.87
CA GLU A 88 15.44 -10.70 -11.25
C GLU A 88 14.77 -11.66 -10.25
N GLU A 89 15.50 -12.64 -9.72
CA GLU A 89 15.02 -13.58 -8.70
C GLU A 89 14.45 -12.89 -7.44
N TYR A 90 14.98 -11.73 -7.05
CA TYR A 90 14.45 -10.95 -5.93
C TYR A 90 13.29 -10.04 -6.34
N GLN A 91 13.17 -9.72 -7.63
CA GLN A 91 12.07 -8.91 -8.15
C GLN A 91 10.81 -9.75 -8.36
N GLU A 92 10.94 -11.05 -8.67
CA GLU A 92 9.80 -11.96 -8.83
C GLU A 92 8.92 -12.07 -7.59
N GLU A 93 9.50 -11.99 -6.38
CA GLU A 93 8.73 -11.98 -5.12
C GLU A 93 7.68 -10.85 -5.08
N PHE A 94 7.92 -9.74 -5.78
CA PHE A 94 6.94 -8.65 -5.87
C PHE A 94 5.66 -9.10 -6.58
N TYR A 95 5.79 -9.80 -7.71
CA TYR A 95 4.64 -10.30 -8.47
C TYR A 95 3.82 -11.28 -7.61
N ASP A 96 4.48 -12.27 -7.03
CA ASP A 96 3.81 -13.29 -6.23
C ASP A 96 3.08 -12.66 -5.03
N TYR A 97 3.71 -11.70 -4.36
CA TYR A 97 3.10 -10.98 -3.27
C TYR A 97 1.88 -10.15 -3.71
N CYS A 98 1.97 -9.45 -4.84
CA CYS A 98 0.86 -8.67 -5.39
C CYS A 98 -0.36 -9.54 -5.70
N VAL A 99 -0.14 -10.70 -6.33
CA VAL A 99 -1.22 -11.65 -6.67
C VAL A 99 -1.82 -12.27 -5.40
N GLU A 100 -0.99 -12.71 -4.45
CA GLU A 100 -1.45 -13.35 -3.20
C GLU A 100 -2.27 -12.38 -2.34
N THR A 101 -1.85 -11.11 -2.26
CA THR A 101 -2.42 -10.14 -1.32
C THR A 101 -3.38 -9.13 -1.95
N GLY A 102 -3.57 -9.17 -3.28
CA GLY A 102 -4.48 -8.31 -4.00
C GLY A 102 -4.05 -6.84 -4.02
N VAL A 103 -2.74 -6.56 -4.14
CA VAL A 103 -2.23 -5.19 -4.24
C VAL A 103 -2.78 -4.54 -5.51
N SER A 104 -3.53 -3.46 -5.35
CA SER A 104 -4.16 -2.76 -6.48
C SER A 104 -3.17 -1.91 -7.27
N GLY A 105 -3.48 -1.66 -8.55
CA GLY A 105 -2.74 -0.72 -9.38
C GLY A 105 -2.70 0.69 -8.79
N TYR A 106 -3.77 1.14 -8.12
CA TYR A 106 -3.80 2.42 -7.40
C TYR A 106 -2.83 2.43 -6.24
N PHE A 107 -2.75 1.34 -5.49
CA PHE A 107 -1.79 1.23 -4.40
C PHE A 107 -0.34 1.26 -4.92
N MET A 108 -0.04 0.52 -6.00
CA MET A 108 1.26 0.55 -6.64
C MET A 108 1.62 1.95 -7.15
N ALA A 109 0.70 2.61 -7.85
CA ALA A 109 0.88 3.97 -8.37
C ALA A 109 1.16 4.97 -7.24
N HIS A 110 0.44 4.85 -6.11
CA HIS A 110 0.68 5.66 -4.93
C HIS A 110 2.10 5.48 -4.37
N LEU A 111 2.57 4.22 -4.30
CA LEU A 111 3.92 3.92 -3.83
C LEU A 111 4.98 4.45 -4.81
N LEU A 112 4.81 4.24 -6.11
CA LEU A 112 5.68 4.78 -7.16
C LEU A 112 5.84 6.30 -7.03
N LYS A 113 4.72 7.03 -6.90
CA LYS A 113 4.72 8.50 -6.82
C LYS A 113 5.41 9.05 -5.57
N LYS A 114 5.29 8.37 -4.43
CA LYS A 114 5.75 8.90 -3.12
C LYS A 114 7.06 8.32 -2.60
N ASN A 115 7.48 7.14 -3.08
CA ASN A 115 8.52 6.37 -2.40
C ASN A 115 9.67 5.89 -3.30
N ILE A 116 9.59 6.13 -4.61
CA ILE A 116 10.54 5.62 -5.61
C ILE A 116 11.26 6.81 -6.27
N PHE A 117 12.58 6.71 -6.44
CA PHE A 117 13.37 7.81 -7.01
C PHE A 117 13.21 7.90 -8.53
N ASN A 118 13.16 6.75 -9.22
CA ASN A 118 13.02 6.67 -10.67
C ASN A 118 11.70 5.95 -11.04
N PRO A 119 10.53 6.60 -10.86
CA PRO A 119 9.24 5.95 -11.00
C PRO A 119 8.98 5.38 -12.40
N GLU A 120 9.42 6.07 -13.47
CA GLU A 120 9.25 5.60 -14.85
C GLU A 120 10.02 4.30 -15.13
N LYS A 121 11.27 4.24 -14.67
CA LYS A 121 12.12 3.04 -14.77
C LYS A 121 11.50 1.87 -14.02
N VAL A 122 11.05 2.10 -12.77
CA VAL A 122 10.47 1.05 -11.95
C VAL A 122 9.14 0.59 -12.54
N TYR A 123 8.30 1.51 -13.02
CA TYR A 123 7.06 1.18 -13.71
C TYR A 123 7.30 0.26 -14.91
N ALA A 124 8.24 0.60 -15.80
CA ALA A 124 8.54 -0.21 -16.98
C ALA A 124 9.01 -1.63 -16.61
N LYS A 125 9.82 -1.77 -15.55
CA LYS A 125 10.26 -3.09 -15.06
C LYS A 125 9.14 -3.90 -14.44
N VAL A 126 8.27 -3.26 -13.66
CA VAL A 126 7.09 -3.91 -13.09
C VAL A 126 6.15 -4.37 -14.22
N GLU A 127 5.88 -3.53 -15.20
CA GLU A 127 5.07 -3.87 -16.38
C GLU A 127 5.68 -5.06 -17.15
N GLU A 128 6.99 -5.06 -17.38
CA GLU A 128 7.68 -6.18 -18.03
C GLU A 128 7.55 -7.48 -17.21
N LEU A 129 7.74 -7.42 -15.90
CA LEU A 129 7.62 -8.59 -15.01
C LEU A 129 6.21 -9.17 -15.07
N PHE A 130 5.17 -8.34 -14.91
CA PHE A 130 3.78 -8.79 -14.98
C PHE A 130 3.47 -9.39 -16.36
N ARG A 131 3.89 -8.73 -17.45
CA ARG A 131 3.72 -9.26 -18.81
C ARG A 131 4.41 -10.61 -19.01
N LYS A 132 5.63 -10.80 -18.49
CA LYS A 132 6.34 -12.08 -18.54
C LYS A 132 5.57 -13.17 -17.80
N ARG A 133 5.08 -12.88 -16.58
CA ARG A 133 4.40 -13.87 -15.72
C ARG A 133 3.00 -14.23 -16.24
N GLU A 134 2.25 -13.27 -16.74
CA GLU A 134 0.90 -13.48 -17.30
C GLU A 134 0.93 -14.01 -18.73
N GLY A 135 1.95 -13.65 -19.51
CA GLY A 135 2.16 -14.16 -20.88
C GLY A 135 2.87 -15.52 -20.94
N ALA A 136 3.49 -15.97 -19.85
CA ALA A 136 4.09 -17.31 -19.74
C ALA A 136 3.08 -18.42 -19.40
N THR A 137 1.80 -18.07 -19.24
CA THR A 137 0.70 -19.05 -19.15
C THR A 137 0.44 -19.65 -20.53
N VAL A 138 1.12 -20.77 -20.82
CA VAL A 138 0.83 -21.69 -21.93
C VAL A 138 -0.14 -22.76 -21.45
#